data_AF-M0G5N0-F1
#
_entry.id   AF-M0G5N0-F1
#
_cell.length_a   1.000
_cell.length_b   1.000
_cell.length_c   1.000
_cell.angle_alpha   90.00
_cell.angle_beta   90.00
_cell.angle_gamma   90.00
#
_symmetry.space_group_name_H-M   'P 1'
#
loop_
_entity.id
_entity.type
_entity.pdbx_description
1 polymer ?
#
loop_
_entity_poly.entity_id
_entity_poly.type
_entity_poly.pdbx_seq_one_letter_code
_entity_poly.pdbx_strand_id
1 'polypeptide(L)'
;MERRTFLKSVATTGALLTTAGCMGGGSESQSTADTETGNETGNSTTGETTTEAEPAEVPSPELTFRTNSGVLRVVHMGGEKITDEGTDEVYVTVDDERTATWVADGDKGGEFPVSVGNFLEIESAESGSTVEVVWVGSEGAEEVLATHEVG
;
A
#
# COMPACT_ATOMS: atom_id res chain seq x y z
N MET A 1 -21.43 15.02 33.39
CA MET A 1 -20.33 14.03 33.31
C MET A 1 -20.98 12.69 32.98
N GLU A 2 -21.21 12.46 31.70
CA GLU A 2 -21.97 11.31 31.21
C GLU A 2 -21.00 10.17 30.85
N ARG A 3 -21.22 9.00 31.46
CA ARG A 3 -20.42 7.80 31.24
C ARG A 3 -20.93 7.11 29.97
N ARG A 4 -20.18 7.23 28.87
CA ARG A 4 -20.49 6.55 27.60
C ARG A 4 -19.99 5.11 27.68
N THR A 5 -20.92 4.17 27.81
CA THR A 5 -20.68 2.73 27.77
C THR A 5 -20.44 2.30 26.32
N PHE A 6 -19.24 1.81 26.01
CA PHE A 6 -18.93 1.19 24.72
C PHE A 6 -19.41 -0.27 24.73
N LEU A 7 -20.40 -0.60 23.90
CA LEU A 7 -20.83 -1.97 23.64
C LEU A 7 -19.88 -2.59 22.61
N LYS A 8 -19.11 -3.58 23.04
CA LYS A 8 -18.21 -4.38 22.20
C LYS A 8 -19.04 -5.47 21.50
N SER A 9 -19.44 -5.23 20.25
CA SER A 9 -20.10 -6.25 19.42
C SER A 9 -19.03 -7.17 18.82
N VAL A 10 -19.02 -8.43 19.26
CA VAL A 10 -18.26 -9.53 18.64
C VAL A 10 -19.16 -10.17 17.59
N ALA A 11 -18.78 -10.10 16.32
CA ALA A 11 -19.44 -10.85 15.25
C ALA A 11 -18.68 -12.17 15.01
N THR A 12 -19.25 -13.26 15.54
CA THR A 12 -18.86 -14.63 15.18
C THR A 12 -19.81 -15.12 14.09
N THR A 13 -19.35 -15.28 12.85
CA THR A 13 -19.98 -16.10 11.80
C THR A 13 -18.87 -16.34 10.75
N GLY A 14 -18.34 -17.53 10.49
CA GLY A 14 -18.97 -18.84 10.39
C GLY A 14 -19.26 -19.14 8.92
N ALA A 15 -18.26 -19.59 8.14
CA ALA A 15 -18.48 -20.10 6.79
C ALA A 15 -17.62 -21.36 6.54
N LEU A 16 -18.29 -22.50 6.62
CA LEU A 16 -17.84 -23.81 6.13
C LEU A 16 -17.82 -23.78 4.60
N LEU A 17 -16.74 -24.22 3.97
CA LEU A 17 -16.71 -24.62 2.56
C LEU A 17 -16.21 -26.06 2.46
N THR A 18 -17.16 -26.98 2.39
CA THR A 18 -16.96 -28.37 2.00
C THR A 18 -17.23 -28.56 0.50
N THR A 19 -16.22 -29.13 -0.17
CA THR A 19 -16.25 -30.09 -1.30
C THR A 19 -16.77 -29.70 -2.68
N ALA A 20 -15.86 -29.76 -3.66
CA ALA A 20 -15.93 -30.54 -4.92
C ALA A 20 -14.48 -30.61 -5.45
N GLY A 21 -13.86 -31.73 -5.84
CA GLY A 21 -14.34 -32.78 -6.73
C GLY A 21 -13.61 -32.66 -8.07
N CYS A 22 -12.39 -33.18 -8.19
CA CYS A 22 -11.77 -33.44 -9.49
C CYS A 22 -11.12 -34.84 -9.47
N MET A 23 -11.84 -35.80 -10.04
CA MET A 23 -11.28 -37.07 -10.49
C MET A 23 -10.50 -36.82 -11.79
N GLY A 24 -9.26 -37.29 -11.80
CA GLY A 24 -8.45 -37.52 -12.99
C GLY A 24 -7.05 -37.88 -12.52
N GLY A 25 -6.51 -39.09 -12.66
CA GLY A 25 -6.83 -40.16 -13.59
C GLY A 25 -5.51 -40.52 -14.29
N GLY A 26 -4.85 -41.58 -13.79
CA GLY A 26 -3.84 -42.36 -14.53
C GLY A 26 -2.42 -41.80 -14.61
N SER A 27 -1.49 -42.46 -13.92
CA SER A 27 -0.28 -43.04 -14.52
C SER A 27 0.53 -43.71 -13.41
N GLU A 28 0.27 -44.99 -13.23
CA GLU A 28 1.16 -45.99 -12.65
C GLU A 28 2.62 -45.75 -13.09
N SER A 29 3.47 -45.26 -12.18
CA SER A 29 4.92 -45.27 -12.35
C SER A 29 5.50 -46.41 -11.52
N GLN A 30 5.63 -47.54 -12.19
CA GLN A 30 6.39 -48.70 -11.76
C GLN A 30 7.87 -48.34 -11.76
N SER A 31 8.50 -48.24 -10.59
CA SER A 31 9.95 -48.25 -10.47
C SER A 31 10.43 -49.70 -10.41
N THR A 32 11.23 -50.13 -11.40
CA THR A 32 12.43 -50.97 -11.20
C THR A 32 13.14 -51.22 -12.54
N ALA A 33 14.43 -50.84 -12.55
CA ALA A 33 15.58 -51.60 -13.06
C ALA A 33 15.75 -51.86 -14.57
N ASP A 34 16.76 -51.13 -15.09
CA ASP A 34 17.96 -51.64 -15.78
C ASP A 34 17.93 -52.04 -17.28
N THR A 35 18.91 -51.43 -18.00
CA THR A 35 19.65 -51.94 -19.20
C THR A 35 18.92 -51.71 -20.55
N GLU A 36 19.41 -51.03 -21.60
CA GLU A 36 20.76 -50.77 -22.14
C GLU A 36 20.75 -49.64 -23.22
N THR A 37 21.86 -48.91 -23.31
CA THR A 37 22.56 -48.36 -24.51
C THR A 37 21.89 -47.36 -25.50
N GLY A 38 22.43 -46.13 -25.55
CA GLY A 38 22.26 -45.22 -26.69
C GLY A 38 22.90 -43.83 -26.49
N ASN A 39 24.10 -43.67 -27.03
CA ASN A 39 24.96 -42.48 -27.03
C ASN A 39 24.36 -41.26 -27.77
N GLU A 40 24.20 -40.10 -27.11
CA GLU A 40 24.36 -38.76 -27.72
C GLU A 40 24.89 -37.74 -26.69
N THR A 41 26.01 -37.11 -27.01
CA THR A 41 26.57 -35.95 -26.29
C THR A 41 25.87 -34.70 -26.81
N GLY A 42 25.16 -33.97 -25.94
CA GLY A 42 24.46 -32.72 -26.26
C GLY A 42 24.50 -31.73 -25.10
N ASN A 43 25.28 -30.69 -25.29
CA ASN A 43 25.57 -29.56 -24.41
C ASN A 43 24.35 -28.65 -24.16
N SER A 44 24.23 -28.15 -22.92
CA SER A 44 23.52 -26.95 -22.43
C SER A 44 22.09 -26.64 -22.91
N THR A 45 21.21 -26.34 -21.94
CA THR A 45 20.44 -25.08 -21.84
C THR A 45 19.64 -25.17 -20.53
N THR A 46 20.20 -24.60 -19.45
CA THR A 46 19.68 -23.37 -18.82
C THR A 46 18.38 -23.65 -18.06
N GLY A 47 18.51 -23.74 -16.73
CA GLY A 47 17.33 -23.63 -15.87
C GLY A 47 16.61 -22.33 -16.19
N GLU A 48 15.35 -22.43 -16.58
CA GLU A 48 14.43 -21.30 -16.54
C GLU A 48 14.21 -20.96 -15.06
N THR A 49 15.11 -20.17 -14.49
CA THR A 49 14.71 -19.24 -13.44
C THR A 49 13.84 -18.23 -14.15
N THR A 50 12.53 -18.45 -14.17
CA THR A 50 11.54 -17.40 -14.35
C THR A 50 11.79 -16.39 -13.23
N THR A 51 12.63 -15.40 -13.50
CA THR A 51 12.67 -14.17 -12.71
C THR A 51 11.31 -13.53 -12.92
N GLU A 52 10.44 -13.68 -11.93
CA GLU A 52 9.22 -12.89 -11.84
C GLU A 52 9.62 -11.43 -12.00
N ALA A 53 9.07 -10.76 -13.02
CA ALA A 53 9.39 -9.37 -13.25
C ALA A 53 8.86 -8.56 -12.07
N GLU A 54 9.75 -7.83 -11.39
CA GLU A 54 9.34 -6.93 -10.32
C GLU A 54 8.35 -5.90 -10.91
N PRO A 55 7.23 -5.61 -10.21
CA PRO A 55 6.28 -4.62 -10.66
C PRO A 55 6.98 -3.26 -10.83
N ALA A 56 6.55 -2.49 -11.83
CA ALA A 56 7.10 -1.16 -12.05
C ALA A 56 6.80 -0.26 -10.84
N GLU A 57 7.79 0.53 -10.42
CA GLU A 57 7.59 1.48 -9.32
C GLU A 57 6.57 2.56 -9.71
N VAL A 58 5.61 2.82 -8.82
CA VAL A 58 4.60 3.86 -9.02
C VAL A 58 5.24 5.24 -8.79
N PRO A 59 5.05 6.21 -9.69
CA PRO A 59 5.62 7.55 -9.56
C PRO A 59 5.26 8.22 -8.22
N SER A 60 6.29 8.69 -7.51
CA SER A 60 6.14 9.47 -6.27
C SER A 60 5.26 10.71 -6.47
N PRO A 61 4.52 11.15 -5.44
CA PRO A 61 3.65 12.28 -5.55
C PRO A 61 4.44 13.59 -5.60
N GLU A 62 3.98 14.52 -6.41
CA GLU A 62 4.43 15.91 -6.41
C GLU A 62 3.63 16.68 -5.36
N LEU A 63 4.31 17.17 -4.32
CA LEU A 63 3.70 17.89 -3.21
C LEU A 63 4.25 19.32 -3.13
N THR A 64 3.39 20.27 -2.78
CA THR A 64 3.78 21.67 -2.59
C THR A 64 3.28 22.19 -1.26
N PHE A 65 4.18 22.79 -0.49
CA PHE A 65 3.89 23.44 0.78
C PHE A 65 3.70 24.95 0.58
N ARG A 66 2.61 25.50 1.12
CA ARG A 66 2.31 26.94 1.05
C ARG A 66 1.75 27.43 2.37
N THR A 67 2.34 28.48 2.92
CA THR A 67 1.77 29.17 4.09
C THR A 67 0.80 30.24 3.63
N ASN A 68 -0.44 30.20 4.13
CA ASN A 68 -1.44 31.25 3.90
C ASN A 68 -2.03 31.68 5.23
N SER A 69 -1.91 32.96 5.57
CA SER A 69 -2.49 33.53 6.80
C SER A 69 -2.06 32.81 8.09
N GLY A 70 -0.85 32.25 8.13
CA GLY A 70 -0.32 31.50 9.28
C GLY A 70 -0.69 30.02 9.30
N VAL A 71 -1.47 29.53 8.35
CA VAL A 71 -1.82 28.10 8.22
C VAL A 71 -0.98 27.49 7.10
N LEU A 72 -0.35 26.34 7.37
CA LEU A 72 0.37 25.59 6.36
C LEU A 72 -0.62 24.77 5.52
N ARG A 73 -0.45 24.82 4.20
CA ARG A 73 -1.19 24.00 3.23
C ARG A 73 -0.24 23.07 2.51
N VAL A 74 -0.58 21.79 2.47
CA VAL A 74 0.06 20.80 1.60
C VAL A 74 -0.86 20.56 0.42
N VAL A 75 -0.36 20.72 -0.79
CA VAL A 75 -1.14 20.60 -2.02
C VAL A 75 -0.59 19.44 -2.84
N HIS A 76 -1.48 18.56 -3.29
CA HIS A 76 -1.14 17.50 -4.24
C HIS A 76 -1.10 18.09 -5.65
N MET A 77 0.05 17.99 -6.32
CA MET A 77 0.30 18.59 -7.64
C MET A 77 0.38 17.57 -8.77
N GLY A 78 0.53 16.29 -8.47
CA GLY A 78 0.73 15.23 -9.47
C GLY A 78 1.38 13.99 -8.87
N GLY A 79 1.72 13.03 -9.74
CA GLY A 79 2.20 11.70 -9.34
C GLY A 79 1.05 10.75 -9.02
N GLU A 80 1.35 9.45 -9.03
CA GLU A 80 0.32 8.41 -8.99
C GLU A 80 0.30 7.67 -7.65
N LYS A 81 1.40 7.71 -6.88
CA LYS A 81 1.57 6.89 -5.68
C LYS A 81 0.49 7.07 -4.62
N ILE A 82 -0.06 8.28 -4.42
CA ILE A 82 -1.13 8.51 -3.44
C ILE A 82 -2.54 8.29 -4.00
N THR A 83 -2.65 8.13 -5.32
CA THR A 83 -3.90 7.80 -6.03
C THR A 83 -3.96 6.35 -6.46
N ASP A 84 -2.87 5.62 -6.26
CA ASP A 84 -2.70 4.23 -6.62
C ASP A 84 -3.63 3.34 -5.78
N GLU A 85 -4.13 2.26 -6.40
CA GLU A 85 -5.01 1.30 -5.73
C GLU A 85 -4.33 0.58 -4.54
N GLY A 86 -2.99 0.55 -4.52
CA GLY A 86 -2.19 0.07 -3.41
C GLY A 86 -2.04 1.06 -2.25
N THR A 87 -2.66 2.24 -2.30
CA THR A 87 -2.67 3.20 -1.18
C THR A 87 -3.80 2.89 -0.20
N ASP A 88 -3.46 2.68 1.06
CA ASP A 88 -4.44 2.59 2.16
C ASP A 88 -4.72 3.98 2.74
N GLU A 89 -3.65 4.73 3.02
CA GLU A 89 -3.76 6.01 3.71
C GLU A 89 -2.61 6.97 3.33
N VAL A 90 -2.90 8.26 3.42
CA VAL A 90 -1.90 9.32 3.48
C VAL A 90 -2.21 10.17 4.70
N TYR A 91 -1.23 10.34 5.58
CA TYR A 91 -1.37 11.19 6.76
C TYR A 91 -0.20 12.17 6.86
N VAL A 92 -0.36 13.13 7.76
CA VAL A 92 0.63 14.16 8.03
C VAL A 92 1.07 14.10 9.48
N THR A 93 2.37 14.21 9.70
CA THR A 93 2.96 14.44 11.01
C THR A 93 3.45 15.89 11.13
N VAL A 94 3.40 16.40 12.35
CA VAL A 94 4.08 17.63 12.76
C VAL A 94 4.92 17.27 13.98
N ASP A 95 6.23 17.45 13.90
CA ASP A 95 7.17 17.11 14.96
C ASP A 95 7.00 15.66 15.46
N ASP A 96 6.96 14.72 14.51
CA ASP A 96 6.73 13.27 14.70
C ASP A 96 5.34 12.88 15.26
N GLU A 97 4.43 13.83 15.50
CA GLU A 97 3.07 13.55 15.94
C GLU A 97 2.09 13.59 14.76
N ARG A 98 1.29 12.53 14.59
CA ARG A 98 0.26 12.48 13.56
C ARG A 98 -0.85 13.47 13.86
N THR A 99 -1.07 14.43 12.96
CA THR A 99 -2.02 15.54 13.15
C THR A 99 -3.24 15.47 12.26
N ALA A 100 -3.11 14.95 11.04
CA ALA A 100 -4.20 14.88 10.09
C ALA A 100 -4.06 13.69 9.13
N THR A 101 -5.19 13.11 8.71
CA THR A 101 -5.27 12.19 7.58
C THR A 101 -5.76 12.95 6.36
N TRP A 102 -5.08 12.80 5.24
CA TRP A 102 -5.49 13.37 3.97
C TRP A 102 -6.61 12.51 3.36
N VAL A 103 -7.81 13.07 3.29
CA VAL A 103 -9.00 12.42 2.72
C VAL A 103 -9.30 13.00 1.33
N ALA A 104 -9.96 12.21 0.47
CA ALA A 104 -10.40 12.65 -0.85
C ALA A 104 -11.46 13.77 -0.77
N ASP A 105 -11.62 14.56 -1.85
CA ASP A 105 -12.67 15.57 -1.96
C ASP A 105 -14.07 14.97 -1.75
N GLY A 106 -14.73 15.40 -0.68
CA GLY A 106 -16.01 14.90 -0.18
C GLY A 106 -16.02 15.00 1.34
N ASP A 107 -17.20 15.14 1.95
CA ASP A 107 -17.35 15.31 3.40
C ASP A 107 -16.35 14.47 4.20
N LYS A 108 -15.69 15.09 5.19
CA LYS A 108 -14.70 14.50 6.10
C LYS A 108 -14.95 12.99 6.30
N GLY A 109 -14.13 12.15 5.64
CA GLY A 109 -14.31 10.69 5.63
C GLY A 109 -14.57 10.05 4.27
N GLY A 110 -14.35 10.75 3.15
CA GLY A 110 -14.34 10.15 1.81
C GLY A 110 -13.18 9.16 1.62
N GLU A 111 -13.48 7.99 1.06
CA GLU A 111 -12.49 6.98 0.66
C GLU A 111 -11.59 7.54 -0.47
N PHE A 112 -10.33 7.09 -0.51
CA PHE A 112 -9.35 7.40 -1.55
C PHE A 112 -9.92 7.19 -2.97
N PRO A 113 -9.47 7.96 -4.00
CA PRO A 113 -8.19 8.69 -4.08
C PRO A 113 -8.24 10.24 -3.98
N VAL A 114 -7.12 10.83 -3.53
CA VAL A 114 -6.89 12.29 -3.45
C VAL A 114 -6.64 12.89 -4.84
N SER A 115 -7.51 13.77 -5.33
CA SER A 115 -7.34 14.36 -6.66
C SER A 115 -6.21 15.39 -6.71
N VAL A 116 -5.59 15.57 -7.89
CA VAL A 116 -4.64 16.69 -8.11
C VAL A 116 -5.34 18.02 -7.83
N GLY A 117 -4.68 18.90 -7.09
CA GLY A 117 -5.22 20.17 -6.61
C GLY A 117 -5.90 20.10 -5.26
N ASN A 118 -6.12 18.90 -4.69
CA ASN A 118 -6.54 18.76 -3.31
C ASN A 118 -5.46 19.30 -2.37
N PHE A 119 -5.89 19.82 -1.23
CA PHE A 119 -4.99 20.32 -0.23
C PHE A 119 -5.46 19.97 1.18
N LEU A 120 -4.50 19.84 2.08
CA LEU A 120 -4.73 19.68 3.51
C LEU A 120 -4.21 20.92 4.24
N GLU A 121 -5.03 21.47 5.13
CA GLU A 121 -4.66 22.55 6.04
C GLU A 121 -4.14 21.98 7.35
N ILE A 122 -2.98 22.47 7.78
CA ILE A 122 -2.29 22.03 9.00
C ILE A 122 -2.16 23.25 9.90
N GLU A 123 -3.10 23.37 10.84
CA GLU A 123 -3.16 24.49 11.79
C GLU A 123 -2.17 24.32 12.95
N SER A 124 -1.70 23.10 13.20
CA SER A 124 -0.76 22.77 14.28
C SER A 124 0.71 23.03 13.92
N ALA A 125 1.01 23.33 12.65
CA ALA A 125 2.36 23.56 12.19
C ALA A 125 2.78 25.01 12.49
N GLU A 126 3.71 25.19 13.44
CA GLU A 126 4.24 26.49 13.83
C GLU A 126 5.65 26.70 13.24
N SER A 127 6.15 27.93 13.22
CA SER A 127 7.53 28.20 12.76
C SER A 127 8.54 27.41 13.60
N GLY A 128 9.40 26.65 12.91
CA GLY A 128 10.36 25.72 13.51
C GLY A 128 9.86 24.27 13.61
N SER A 129 8.61 23.99 13.25
CA SER A 129 8.12 22.61 13.15
C SER A 129 8.62 21.90 11.88
N THR A 130 8.81 20.59 12.00
CA THR A 130 9.02 19.67 10.88
C THR A 130 7.69 19.03 10.50
N VAL A 131 7.29 19.18 9.25
CA VAL A 131 6.06 18.58 8.71
C VAL A 131 6.41 17.49 7.72
N GLU A 132 5.86 16.30 7.92
CA GLU A 132 6.05 15.18 7.00
C GLU A 132 4.74 14.67 6.44
N VAL A 133 4.76 14.28 5.18
CA VAL A 133 3.64 13.61 4.51
C VAL A 133 4.01 12.15 4.38
N VAL A 134 3.24 11.28 5.02
CA VAL A 134 3.49 9.85 5.11
C VAL A 134 2.43 9.10 4.33
N TRP A 135 2.88 8.19 3.46
CA TRP A 135 2.05 7.25 2.74
C TRP A 135 2.06 5.90 3.44
N VAL A 136 0.90 5.24 3.42
CA VAL A 136 0.71 3.88 3.91
C VAL A 136 0.16 3.05 2.75
N GLY A 137 0.91 2.03 2.37
CA GLY A 137 0.46 1.03 1.40
C GLY A 137 -0.57 0.06 1.99
N SER A 138 -1.32 -0.62 1.13
CA SER A 138 -2.33 -1.63 1.50
C SER A 138 -1.78 -2.81 2.29
N GLU A 139 -0.46 -3.06 2.22
CA GLU A 139 0.26 -4.04 3.05
C GLU A 139 0.71 -3.49 4.42
N GLY A 140 0.42 -2.21 4.70
CA GLY A 140 0.80 -1.50 5.93
C GLY A 140 2.23 -0.95 5.94
N ALA A 141 2.91 -0.92 4.79
CA ALA A 141 4.23 -0.30 4.66
C ALA A 141 4.09 1.23 4.70
N GLU A 142 4.91 1.89 5.53
CA GLU A 142 4.94 3.35 5.64
C GLU A 142 6.15 3.95 4.91
N GLU A 143 5.95 5.07 4.23
CA GLU A 143 6.99 5.83 3.55
C GLU A 143 6.78 7.33 3.70
N VAL A 144 7.84 8.06 4.07
CA VAL A 144 7.83 9.52 4.08
C VAL A 144 8.01 10.01 2.64
N LEU A 145 6.96 10.65 2.11
CA LEU A 145 6.93 11.17 0.74
C LEU A 145 7.57 12.55 0.62
N ALA A 146 7.42 13.37 1.65
CA ALA A 146 7.97 14.72 1.69
C ALA A 146 8.16 15.20 3.13
N THR A 147 9.20 16.00 3.33
CA THR A 147 9.52 16.68 4.58
C THR A 147 9.62 18.19 4.33
N HIS A 148 9.06 19.00 5.21
CA HIS A 148 9.04 20.46 5.12
C HIS A 148 9.28 21.13 6.47
N GLU A 149 10.28 22.01 6.53
CA GLU A 149 10.56 22.86 7.68
C GLU A 149 9.76 24.16 7.59
N VAL A 150 8.96 24.46 8.61
CA VAL A 150 8.15 25.69 8.64
C VAL A 150 9.03 26.88 9.04
N GLY A 151 9.10 27.88 8.17
CA GLY A 151 9.89 29.11 8.37
C GLY A 151 9.19 30.26 9.09
#